data_AF-A0A3N5N300-F1
#
_entry.id   AF-A0A3N5N300-F1
#
_cell.length_a   1.000
_cell.length_b   1.000
_cell.length_c   1.000
_cell.angle_alpha   90.00
_cell.angle_beta   90.00
_cell.angle_gamma   90.00
#
_symmetry.space_group_name_H-M   'P 1'
#
loop_
_entity.id
_entity.type
_entity.pdbx_description
1 polymer ?
#
loop_
_entity_poly.entity_id
_entity_poly.type
_entity_poly.pdbx_seq_one_letter_code
_entity_poly.pdbx_strand_id
1 'polypeptide(L)'
;MAETITKDRLIHDLKEIGVEKGDSLNLKISLKSIGHVEGGPRTVIEALMEVAGKKGTLVAESFVGAYPVSELRKKTIISEPDSPSYAGAIANAMIT
;
A
#
# COMPACT_ATOMS: atom_id res chain seq x y z
N MET A 1 9.28 14.28 -21.26
CA MET A 1 9.11 12.96 -20.62
C MET A 1 8.69 13.22 -19.18
N ALA A 2 7.73 12.47 -18.64
CA ALA A 2 7.38 12.64 -17.22
C ALA A 2 8.62 12.31 -16.38
N GLU A 3 8.89 13.13 -15.36
CA GLU A 3 9.97 12.88 -14.42
C GLU A 3 9.76 11.52 -13.74
N THR A 4 10.82 10.72 -13.65
CA THR A 4 10.78 9.42 -12.96
C THR A 4 11.02 9.64 -11.48
N ILE A 5 10.11 9.14 -10.65
CA ILE A 5 10.20 9.23 -9.19
C ILE A 5 10.93 8.01 -8.67
N THR A 6 12.08 8.25 -8.02
CA THR A 6 12.95 7.22 -7.45
C THR A 6 12.61 6.95 -5.98
N LYS A 7 13.15 5.86 -5.43
CA LYS A 7 13.02 5.53 -4.00
C LYS A 7 13.56 6.65 -3.10
N ASP A 8 14.74 7.19 -3.42
CA ASP A 8 15.40 8.21 -2.61
C ASP A 8 14.59 9.51 -2.56
N ARG A 9 13.96 9.88 -3.67
CA ARG A 9 13.03 11.02 -3.71
C ARG A 9 11.84 10.77 -2.79
N LEU A 10 11.22 9.59 -2.85
CA LEU A 10 10.10 9.25 -1.96
C LEU A 10 10.52 9.30 -0.49
N ILE A 11 11.69 8.78 -0.14
CA ILE A 11 12.23 8.82 1.23
C ILE A 11 12.41 10.26 1.71
N HIS A 12 12.93 11.13 0.85
CA HIS A 12 13.08 12.56 1.15
C HIS A 12 11.72 13.21 1.37
N ASP A 13 10.80 13.08 0.42
CA ASP A 13 9.48 13.69 0.48
C ASP A 13 8.68 13.21 1.70
N LEU A 14 8.77 11.91 2.06
CA LEU A 14 8.12 11.34 3.24
C LEU A 14 8.68 11.92 4.55
N LYS A 15 9.99 12.15 4.64
CA LYS A 15 10.60 12.79 5.81
C LYS A 15 10.22 14.27 5.90
N GLU A 16 10.18 14.97 4.78
CA GLU A 16 9.79 16.40 4.70
C GLU A 16 8.35 16.62 5.17
N ILE A 17 7.43 15.69 4.87
CA ILE A 17 6.05 15.76 5.40
C ILE A 17 5.93 15.31 6.87
N GLY A 18 7.02 14.90 7.50
CA GLY A 18 7.09 14.60 8.93
C GLY A 18 6.91 13.14 9.32
N VAL A 19 7.12 12.18 8.40
CA VAL A 19 7.14 10.76 8.78
C VAL A 19 8.42 10.43 9.53
N GLU A 20 8.29 9.86 10.71
CA GLU A 20 9.39 9.52 11.60
C GLU A 20 9.53 8.01 11.84
N LYS A 21 10.70 7.62 12.34
CA LYS A 21 10.98 6.23 12.71
C LYS A 21 10.11 5.83 13.90
N GLY A 22 9.37 4.73 13.75
CA GLY A 22 8.44 4.24 14.77
C GLY A 22 6.98 4.62 14.52
N ASP A 23 6.69 5.42 13.49
CA ASP A 23 5.32 5.81 13.17
C ASP A 23 4.44 4.62 12.75
N SER A 24 3.15 4.75 13.04
CA SER A 24 2.11 3.85 12.53
C SER A 24 1.32 4.56 11.45
N LEU A 25 1.47 4.10 10.20
CA LEU A 25 0.92 4.74 9.01
C LEU A 25 -0.23 3.91 8.45
N ASN A 26 -1.42 4.50 8.34
CA ASN A 26 -2.51 3.94 7.54
C ASN A 26 -2.43 4.49 6.11
N LEU A 27 -2.27 3.60 5.13
CA LEU A 27 -1.88 3.91 3.76
C LEU A 27 -3.09 3.98 2.83
N LYS A 28 -3.36 5.18 2.31
CA LYS A 28 -4.32 5.41 1.22
C LYS A 28 -3.62 6.12 0.07
N ILE A 29 -3.08 5.33 -0.86
CA ILE A 29 -2.12 5.81 -1.85
C ILE A 29 -2.65 5.61 -3.27
N SER A 30 -2.64 6.69 -4.05
CA SER A 30 -2.87 6.66 -5.50
C SER A 30 -1.54 6.77 -6.23
N LEU A 31 -1.06 5.65 -6.81
CA LEU A 31 0.16 5.67 -7.64
C LEU A 31 0.06 6.62 -8.82
N LYS A 32 -1.14 6.73 -9.40
CA LYS A 32 -1.41 7.68 -10.49
C LYS A 32 -1.16 9.13 -10.05
N SER A 33 -1.48 9.46 -8.79
CA SER A 33 -1.28 10.81 -8.24
C SER A 33 0.18 11.08 -7.89
N ILE A 34 0.95 10.05 -7.54
CA ILE A 34 2.41 10.16 -7.36
C ILE A 34 3.07 10.42 -8.71
N GLY A 35 2.73 9.65 -9.74
CA GLY A 35 3.30 9.76 -11.07
C GLY A 35 4.04 8.49 -11.49
N HIS A 36 5.05 8.62 -12.35
CA HIS A 36 5.84 7.48 -12.80
C HIS A 36 6.88 7.09 -11.75
N VAL A 37 6.57 6.10 -10.91
CA VAL A 37 7.50 5.56 -9.92
C VAL A 37 8.34 4.45 -10.55
N GLU A 38 9.66 4.60 -10.47
CA GLU A 38 10.61 3.55 -10.86
C GLU A 38 10.35 2.28 -10.04
N GLY A 39 10.16 1.12 -10.67
CA GLY A 39 9.83 -0.13 -9.96
C GLY A 39 8.39 -0.21 -9.42
N GLY A 40 7.57 0.82 -9.63
CA GLY A 40 6.13 0.80 -9.36
C GLY A 40 5.77 0.76 -7.87
N PRO A 41 4.69 0.04 -7.47
CA PRO A 41 4.18 0.02 -6.10
C PRO A 41 5.21 -0.41 -5.05
N ARG A 42 6.09 -1.35 -5.40
CA ARG A 42 7.07 -1.94 -4.47
C ARG A 42 8.03 -0.88 -3.95
N THR A 43 8.50 0.00 -4.82
CA THR A 43 9.40 1.10 -4.47
C THR A 43 8.78 2.06 -3.45
N VAL A 44 7.47 2.32 -3.55
CA VAL A 44 6.74 3.13 -2.56
C VAL A 44 6.70 2.43 -1.20
N ILE A 45 6.41 1.13 -1.18
CA ILE A 45 6.40 0.33 0.05
C ILE A 45 7.80 0.31 0.69
N GLU A 46 8.84 0.09 -0.09
CA GLU A 46 10.23 0.09 0.41
C GLU A 46 10.64 1.44 0.99
N ALA A 47 10.27 2.55 0.34
CA ALA A 47 10.51 3.89 0.87
C ALA A 47 9.79 4.09 2.22
N LEU A 48 8.51 3.70 2.32
CA LEU A 48 7.73 3.79 3.56
C LEU A 48 8.34 2.93 4.68
N MET A 49 8.75 1.70 4.38
CA MET A 49 9.41 0.80 5.33
C MET A 49 10.74 1.37 5.80
N GLU A 50 11.49 2.03 4.91
CA GLU A 50 12.79 2.64 5.24
C GLU A 50 12.63 3.84 6.17
N VAL A 51 11.64 4.71 5.92
CA VAL A 51 11.39 5.90 6.75
C VAL A 51 10.79 5.51 8.11
N ALA A 52 9.76 4.67 8.13
CA ALA A 52 9.12 4.21 9.37
C ALA A 52 10.05 3.30 10.20
N GLY A 53 10.97 2.59 9.54
CA GLY A 53 11.95 1.72 10.17
C GLY A 53 11.34 0.48 10.85
N LYS A 54 12.20 -0.32 11.49
CA LYS A 54 11.82 -1.63 12.08
C LYS A 54 10.78 -1.58 13.19
N LYS A 55 10.59 -0.42 13.82
CA LYS A 55 9.61 -0.21 14.90
C LYS A 55 8.32 0.44 14.40
N GLY A 56 8.31 0.92 13.16
CA GLY A 56 7.11 1.48 12.55
C GLY A 56 6.15 0.40 12.10
N THR A 57 4.91 0.81 11.83
CA THR A 57 3.84 -0.07 11.36
C THR A 57 3.23 0.51 10.10
N LEU A 58 3.09 -0.30 9.05
CA LEU A 58 2.36 0.07 7.85
C LEU A 58 1.06 -0.72 7.80
N VAL A 59 -0.06 -0.04 7.61
CA VAL A 59 -1.39 -0.64 7.51
C VAL A 59 -2.00 -0.22 6.19
N ALA A 60 -2.56 -1.17 5.43
CA ALA A 60 -3.35 -0.88 4.25
C ALA A 60 -4.62 -1.73 4.29
N GLU A 61 -5.75 -1.17 3.86
CA GLU A 61 -6.99 -1.94 3.81
C GLU A 61 -7.06 -2.83 2.56
N SER A 62 -7.03 -4.15 2.74
CA SER A 62 -7.14 -5.14 1.66
C SER A 62 -8.60 -5.51 1.37
N PHE A 63 -9.45 -4.52 1.07
CA PHE A 63 -10.86 -4.79 0.81
C PHE A 63 -11.07 -5.72 -0.40
N VAL A 64 -11.69 -6.87 -0.14
CA VAL A 64 -12.10 -7.87 -1.15
C VAL A 64 -13.55 -7.66 -1.58
N GLY A 65 -13.94 -8.26 -2.71
CA GLY A 65 -15.29 -8.16 -3.25
C GLY A 65 -16.38 -8.47 -2.22
N ALA A 66 -17.36 -7.58 -2.10
CA ALA A 66 -18.52 -7.78 -1.24
C ALA A 66 -19.53 -8.73 -1.91
N TYR A 67 -20.16 -9.58 -1.11
CA TYR A 67 -21.22 -10.48 -1.57
C TYR A 67 -22.58 -10.07 -0.99
N PRO A 68 -23.70 -10.25 -1.73
CA PRO A 68 -25.03 -10.15 -1.14
C PRO A 68 -25.17 -11.09 0.06
N VAL A 69 -25.97 -10.68 1.06
CA VAL A 69 -26.17 -11.46 2.29
C VAL A 69 -26.70 -12.88 2.00
N SER A 70 -27.51 -13.05 0.96
CA SER A 70 -28.02 -14.36 0.52
C SER A 70 -26.93 -15.32 0.01
N GLU A 71 -25.84 -14.78 -0.54
CA GLU A 71 -24.69 -15.55 -1.02
C GLU A 71 -23.66 -15.77 0.09
N LEU A 72 -23.46 -14.79 0.98
CA LEU A 72 -22.59 -14.96 2.15
C LEU A 72 -23.00 -16.17 3.01
N ARG A 73 -24.31 -16.38 3.19
CA ARG A 73 -24.83 -17.55 3.92
C ARG A 73 -24.49 -18.89 3.29
N LYS A 74 -24.08 -18.91 2.03
CA LYS A 74 -23.70 -20.12 1.28
C LYS A 74 -22.19 -20.31 1.18
N LYS A 75 -21.39 -19.34 1.62
CA LYS A 75 -19.93 -19.36 1.50
C LYS A 75 -19.28 -19.73 2.83
N THR A 76 -18.35 -20.67 2.77
CA THR A 76 -17.49 -21.04 3.92
C THR A 76 -16.21 -20.20 3.95
N ILE A 77 -15.81 -19.65 2.80
CA ILE A 77 -14.60 -18.84 2.62
C ILE A 77 -15.00 -17.52 1.94
N ILE A 78 -14.63 -16.40 2.57
CA ILE A 78 -14.93 -15.04 2.10
C ILE A 78 -13.69 -14.42 1.43
N SER A 79 -12.49 -14.77 1.91
CA SER A 79 -11.21 -14.35 1.36
C SER A 79 -10.15 -15.40 1.67
N GLU A 80 -9.21 -15.57 0.74
CA GLU A 80 -7.95 -16.31 0.91
C GLU A 80 -6.81 -15.34 1.24
N PRO A 81 -5.67 -15.81 1.78
CA PRO A 81 -4.51 -14.98 2.09
C PRO A 81 -3.98 -14.17 0.90
N ASP A 82 -4.18 -14.64 -0.34
CA ASP A 82 -3.74 -14.03 -1.59
C ASP A 82 -4.88 -13.37 -2.39
N SER A 83 -6.07 -13.24 -1.79
CA SER A 83 -7.23 -12.66 -2.47
C SER A 83 -6.95 -11.22 -2.91
N PRO A 84 -7.16 -10.88 -4.20
CA PRO A 84 -6.88 -9.55 -4.69
C PRO A 84 -7.83 -8.53 -4.06
N SER A 85 -7.25 -7.39 -3.68
CA SER A 85 -7.96 -6.26 -3.11
C SER A 85 -8.36 -5.26 -4.20
N TYR A 86 -9.57 -4.70 -4.12
CA TYR A 86 -9.96 -3.57 -4.97
C TYR A 86 -9.43 -2.22 -4.46
N ALA A 87 -8.76 -2.19 -3.31
CA ALA A 87 -8.21 -0.97 -2.71
C ALA A 87 -6.94 -0.45 -3.41
N GLY A 88 -6.51 -1.11 -4.49
CA GLY A 88 -5.46 -0.61 -5.38
C GLY A 88 -4.13 -1.35 -5.26
N ALA A 89 -3.15 -0.89 -6.03
CA ALA A 89 -1.91 -1.63 -6.25
C ALA A 89 -1.01 -1.72 -5.01
N ILE A 90 -1.05 -0.75 -4.09
CA ILE A 90 -0.27 -0.80 -2.84
C ILE A 90 -0.79 -1.91 -1.92
N ALA A 91 -2.11 -1.98 -1.72
CA ALA A 91 -2.71 -3.05 -0.90
C ALA A 91 -2.35 -4.43 -1.47
N ASN A 92 -2.46 -4.61 -2.79
CA ASN A 92 -2.10 -5.88 -3.44
C ASN A 92 -0.59 -6.19 -3.33
N ALA A 93 0.28 -5.19 -3.47
CA ALA A 93 1.72 -5.38 -3.33
C ALA A 93 2.19 -5.66 -1.89
N MET A 94 1.32 -5.45 -0.89
CA MET A 94 1.56 -5.86 0.51
C MET A 94 1.03 -7.27 0.82
N ILE A 95 0.12 -7.80 0.00
CA ILE A 95 -0.41 -9.16 0.14
C ILE A 95 0.62 -10.21 -0.32
N THR A 96 1.42 -9.87 -1.35
CA THR A 96 2.39 -10.75 -2.02
C THR A 96 3.85 -10.39 -1.73
#